data_AF-A0A9D7N1E0-F1
#
_entry.id   AF-A0A9D7N1E0-F1
#
_cell.length_a   1.000
_cell.length_b   1.000
_cell.length_c   1.000
_cell.angle_alpha   90.00
_cell.angle_beta   90.00
_cell.angle_gamma   90.00
#
_symmetry.space_group_name_H-M   'P 1'
#
loop_
_entity.id
_entity.type
_entity.pdbx_description
1 polymer ?
#
loop_
_entity_poly.entity_id
_entity_poly.type
_entity_poly.pdbx_seq_one_letter_code
_entity_poly.pdbx_strand_id
1 'polypeptide(L)'
;MPRLSRAAGAALLALALASCHRSHSVYIADRVSPERIHAGARSYFAKEGYREQSWDPDDLSGEFTHEKAGRKTRLLLRPLGDGWNLDLRCYDAAGDLEKRETGRLRDRLLEALRDEGLPAREGPF
;
A
#
# COMPACT_ATOMS: atom_id res chain seq x y z
N MET A 1 -47.83 17.18 6.21
CA MET A 1 -46.52 16.75 5.69
C MET A 1 -45.50 16.84 6.83
N PRO A 2 -44.83 15.74 7.23
CA PRO A 2 -43.90 15.76 8.35
C PRO A 2 -42.68 16.64 8.02
N ARG A 3 -42.38 17.63 8.88
CA ARG A 3 -41.18 18.47 8.76
C ARG A 3 -39.99 17.67 9.25
N LEU A 4 -39.20 17.13 8.32
CA LEU A 4 -37.93 16.50 8.62
C LEU A 4 -37.00 17.54 9.29
N SER A 5 -36.53 17.21 10.49
CA SER A 5 -35.59 18.00 11.28
C SER A 5 -34.27 18.18 10.51
N ARG A 6 -33.71 19.40 10.54
CA ARG A 6 -32.37 19.74 10.01
C ARG A 6 -31.25 18.81 10.52
N ALA A 7 -31.46 18.08 11.61
CA ALA A 7 -30.47 17.18 12.20
C ALA A 7 -30.19 15.92 11.36
N ALA A 8 -31.12 15.46 10.51
CA ALA A 8 -30.92 14.22 9.74
C ALA A 8 -29.93 14.39 8.56
N GLY A 9 -29.72 15.61 8.07
CA GLY A 9 -28.78 15.89 6.98
C GLY A 9 -27.31 15.93 7.40
N ALA A 10 -27.02 16.21 8.68
CA ALA A 10 -25.65 16.33 9.19
C ALA A 10 -25.01 14.95 9.50
N ALA A 11 -25.82 13.98 9.95
CA ALA A 11 -25.34 12.65 10.29
C ALA A 11 -24.95 11.81 9.05
N LEU A 12 -25.64 12.01 7.92
CA LEU A 12 -25.33 11.29 6.67
C LEU A 12 -24.11 11.88 5.94
N LEU A 13 -23.82 13.18 6.10
CA LEU A 13 -22.62 13.79 5.52
C LEU A 13 -21.35 13.43 6.30
N ALA A 14 -21.44 13.29 7.63
CA ALA A 14 -20.31 12.87 8.46
C ALA A 14 -19.91 11.40 8.24
N LEU A 15 -20.87 10.52 7.90
CA LEU A 15 -20.60 9.11 7.60
C LEU A 15 -20.10 8.90 6.15
N ALA A 16 -20.37 9.83 5.24
CA ALA A 16 -19.85 9.80 3.86
C ALA A 16 -18.37 10.23 3.76
N LEU A 17 -17.88 11.04 4.70
CA LEU A 17 -16.45 11.42 4.80
C LEU A 17 -15.62 10.43 5.63
N ALA A 18 -16.25 9.50 6.35
CA ALA A 18 -15.59 8.52 7.21
C ALA A 18 -15.07 7.28 6.46
N SER A 19 -15.34 7.15 5.15
CA SER A 19 -14.84 6.03 4.34
C SER A 19 -14.18 6.48 3.04
N CYS A 20 -13.59 7.70 3.02
CA CYS A 20 -12.51 8.01 2.09
C CYS A 20 -11.47 6.89 2.23
N HIS A 21 -11.49 5.94 1.28
CA HIS A 21 -10.59 4.81 1.25
C HIS A 21 -9.21 5.39 1.02
N ARG A 22 -8.49 5.67 2.11
CA ARG A 22 -7.09 6.06 2.08
C ARG A 22 -6.37 4.85 1.53
N SER A 23 -6.04 4.86 0.24
CA SER A 23 -5.19 3.82 -0.30
C SER A 23 -3.81 4.04 0.34
N HIS A 24 -3.16 2.93 0.64
CA HIS A 24 -1.91 2.92 1.36
C HIS A 24 -0.82 2.75 0.31
N SER A 25 -0.32 3.88 -0.18
CA SER A 25 0.73 3.91 -1.19
C SER A 25 2.01 4.58 -0.67
N VAL A 26 3.13 4.21 -1.29
CA VAL A 26 4.44 4.83 -1.13
C VAL A 26 4.85 5.37 -2.50
N TYR A 27 5.22 6.64 -2.56
CA TYR A 27 5.81 7.23 -3.75
C TYR A 27 7.33 7.21 -3.65
N ILE A 28 7.99 6.73 -4.70
CA ILE A 28 9.44 6.69 -4.82
C ILE A 28 9.82 7.65 -5.93
N ALA A 29 10.42 8.78 -5.55
CA ALA A 29 10.85 9.82 -6.48
C ALA A 29 12.09 9.39 -7.26
N ASP A 30 12.45 10.17 -8.28
CA ASP A 30 13.56 9.92 -9.19
C ASP A 30 13.41 8.59 -9.92
N ARG A 31 13.89 8.48 -11.17
CA ARG A 31 13.73 7.26 -11.97
C ARG A 31 14.67 6.14 -11.49
N VAL A 32 14.48 5.70 -10.26
CA VAL A 32 15.03 4.47 -9.71
C VAL A 32 14.49 3.29 -10.50
N SER A 33 15.31 2.28 -10.74
CA SER A 33 14.88 1.09 -11.47
C SER A 33 13.89 0.26 -10.61
N PRO A 34 12.85 -0.33 -11.22
CA PRO A 34 11.91 -1.24 -10.54
C PRO A 34 12.59 -2.35 -9.74
N GLU A 35 13.70 -2.90 -10.25
CA GLU A 35 14.45 -3.98 -9.62
C GLU A 35 15.08 -3.53 -8.31
N ARG A 36 15.55 -2.29 -8.21
CA ARG A 36 16.09 -1.74 -6.96
C ARG A 36 14.98 -1.51 -5.94
N ILE A 37 13.79 -1.08 -6.39
CA ILE A 37 12.61 -0.92 -5.54
C ILE A 37 12.16 -2.28 -5.01
N HIS A 38 12.05 -3.29 -5.89
CA HIS A 38 11.76 -4.67 -5.52
C HIS A 38 12.80 -5.22 -4.56
N ALA A 39 14.09 -5.03 -4.81
CA ALA A 39 15.16 -5.49 -3.92
C ALA A 39 15.06 -4.88 -2.51
N GLY A 40 14.74 -3.59 -2.41
CA GLY A 40 14.49 -2.91 -1.12
C GLY A 40 13.28 -3.47 -0.40
N ALA A 41 12.16 -3.65 -1.09
CA ALA A 41 10.97 -4.28 -0.51
C ALA A 41 11.25 -5.73 -0.09
N ARG A 42 11.91 -6.53 -0.94
CA ARG A 42 12.30 -7.91 -0.65
C ARG A 42 13.21 -8.01 0.58
N SER A 43 14.20 -7.12 0.70
CA SER A 43 15.07 -7.01 1.89
C SER A 43 14.24 -6.82 3.15
N TYR A 44 13.29 -5.88 3.14
CA TYR A 44 12.38 -5.65 4.24
C TYR A 44 11.51 -6.87 4.57
N PHE A 45 10.82 -7.44 3.59
CA PHE A 45 9.93 -8.59 3.79
C PHE A 45 10.67 -9.83 4.29
N ALA A 46 11.89 -10.08 3.78
CA ALA A 46 12.74 -11.16 4.26
C ALA A 46 13.14 -10.97 5.73
N LYS A 47 13.51 -9.73 6.14
CA LYS A 47 13.82 -9.40 7.55
C LYS A 47 12.60 -9.62 8.47
N GLU A 48 11.40 -9.30 7.97
CA GLU A 48 10.15 -9.55 8.68
C GLU A 48 9.70 -11.03 8.63
N GLY A 49 10.45 -11.91 7.99
CA GLY A 49 10.16 -13.35 7.90
C GLY A 49 9.03 -13.70 6.93
N TYR A 50 8.73 -12.82 5.97
CA TYR A 50 7.88 -13.16 4.84
C TYR A 50 8.69 -13.89 3.76
N ARG A 51 8.03 -14.81 3.06
CA ARG A 51 8.56 -15.47 1.87
C ARG A 51 7.98 -14.84 0.61
N GLU A 52 8.82 -14.49 -0.35
CA GLU A 52 8.38 -14.05 -1.68
C GLU A 52 7.71 -15.21 -2.43
N GLN A 53 6.52 -14.95 -2.97
CA GLN A 53 5.71 -15.92 -3.71
C GLN A 53 5.80 -15.71 -5.21
N SER A 54 5.82 -14.45 -5.66
CA SER A 54 5.85 -14.10 -7.07
C SER A 54 6.48 -12.73 -7.28
N TRP A 55 7.28 -12.62 -8.34
CA TRP A 55 7.68 -11.36 -8.97
C TRP A 55 7.90 -11.63 -10.46
N ASP A 56 7.26 -10.83 -11.30
CA ASP A 56 7.47 -10.83 -12.74
C ASP A 56 8.10 -9.48 -13.14
N PRO A 57 9.39 -9.47 -13.57
CA PRO A 57 10.06 -8.23 -13.98
C PRO A 57 9.57 -7.69 -15.33
N ASP A 58 8.92 -8.51 -16.16
CA ASP A 58 8.43 -8.14 -17.48
C ASP A 58 6.97 -7.64 -17.45
N ASP A 59 6.26 -7.86 -16.35
CA ASP A 59 4.95 -7.28 -16.12
C ASP A 59 5.09 -5.79 -15.79
N LEU A 60 4.59 -4.93 -16.69
CA LEU A 60 4.53 -3.48 -16.51
C LEU A 60 3.77 -3.04 -15.25
N SER A 61 2.97 -3.94 -14.66
CA SER A 61 2.31 -3.73 -13.37
C SER A 61 3.26 -3.81 -12.17
N GLY A 62 4.45 -4.39 -12.35
CA GLY A 62 5.49 -4.53 -11.32
C GLY A 62 4.97 -5.17 -10.04
N GLU A 63 4.04 -6.11 -10.17
CA GLU A 63 3.40 -6.75 -9.02
C GLU A 63 4.30 -7.81 -8.39
N PHE A 64 4.34 -7.82 -7.06
CA PHE A 64 4.96 -8.90 -6.31
C PHE A 64 4.22 -9.18 -5.01
N THR A 65 4.23 -10.45 -4.60
CA THR A 65 3.49 -10.94 -3.43
C THR A 65 4.42 -11.60 -2.43
N HIS A 66 4.23 -11.28 -1.15
CA HIS A 66 4.93 -11.86 -0.02
C HIS A 66 3.93 -12.55 0.92
N GLU A 67 4.32 -13.66 1.54
CA GLU A 67 3.45 -14.41 2.45
C GLU A 67 4.14 -14.72 3.78
N LYS A 68 3.37 -14.62 4.88
CA LYS A 68 3.80 -15.02 6.22
C LYS A 68 2.62 -15.56 7.02
N ALA A 69 2.73 -16.79 7.53
CA ALA A 69 1.70 -17.44 8.35
C ALA A 69 0.28 -17.41 7.71
N GLY A 70 0.20 -17.65 6.39
CA GLY A 70 -1.05 -17.62 5.63
C GLY A 70 -1.54 -16.21 5.26
N ARG A 71 -0.94 -15.15 5.79
CA ARG A 71 -1.24 -13.76 5.40
C ARG A 71 -0.47 -13.38 4.16
N LYS A 72 -1.12 -12.71 3.22
CA LYS A 72 -0.52 -12.29 1.95
C LYS A 72 -0.43 -10.78 1.87
N THR A 73 0.72 -10.27 1.47
CA THR A 73 0.93 -8.87 1.16
C THR A 73 1.22 -8.75 -0.32
N ARG A 74 0.37 -8.01 -1.04
CA ARG A 74 0.54 -7.69 -2.46
C ARG A 74 1.04 -6.25 -2.59
N LEU A 75 2.05 -6.09 -3.44
CA LEU A 75 2.68 -4.82 -3.76
C LEU A 75 2.56 -4.61 -5.25
N LEU A 76 2.06 -3.45 -5.65
CA LEU A 76 1.84 -3.11 -7.06
C LEU A 76 2.65 -1.85 -7.38
N LEU A 77 3.62 -1.97 -8.27
CA LEU A 77 4.52 -0.89 -8.63
C LEU A 77 4.09 -0.26 -9.96
N ARG A 78 3.54 0.95 -9.91
CA ARG A 78 3.04 1.67 -11.09
C ARG A 78 3.89 2.90 -11.39
N PRO A 79 4.24 3.18 -12.65
CA PRO A 79 4.91 4.44 -12.98
C PRO A 79 3.97 5.63 -12.68
N LEU A 80 4.50 6.68 -12.04
CA LEU A 80 3.76 7.89 -11.70
C LEU A 80 4.64 9.13 -11.85
N GLY A 81 4.39 9.94 -12.88
CA GLY A 81 5.10 11.19 -13.11
C GLY A 81 6.61 11.00 -13.29
N ASP A 82 7.39 11.57 -12.37
CA ASP A 82 8.85 11.50 -12.32
C ASP A 82 9.38 10.26 -11.56
N GLY A 83 8.51 9.41 -11.02
CA GLY A 83 8.90 8.25 -10.21
C GLY A 83 7.89 7.10 -10.27
N TRP A 84 7.72 6.43 -9.14
CA TRP A 84 6.89 5.24 -8.99
C TRP A 84 5.93 5.34 -7.82
N ASN A 85 4.72 4.80 -8.00
CA ASN A 85 3.75 4.59 -6.94
C ASN A 85 3.70 3.09 -6.58
N LEU A 86 4.02 2.76 -5.35
CA LEU A 86 3.96 1.42 -4.79
C LEU A 86 2.70 1.29 -3.93
N ASP A 87 1.68 0.60 -4.42
CA ASP A 87 0.45 0.36 -3.69
C ASP A 87 0.56 -0.91 -2.85
N LEU A 88 0.18 -0.82 -1.56
CA LEU A 88 0.22 -1.95 -0.63
C LEU A 88 -1.19 -2.48 -0.35
N ARG A 89 -1.35 -3.80 -0.31
CA ARG A 89 -2.57 -4.47 0.18
C ARG A 89 -2.21 -5.69 1.00
N CYS A 90 -2.63 -5.72 2.27
CA CYS A 90 -2.51 -6.88 3.14
C CYS A 90 -3.82 -7.66 3.18
N TYR A 91 -3.74 -8.97 3.03
CA TYR A 91 -4.84 -9.90 3.16
C TYR A 91 -4.56 -10.87 4.31
N ASP A 92 -5.56 -11.13 5.13
CA ASP A 92 -5.44 -12.15 6.18
C ASP A 92 -5.45 -13.57 5.58
N ALA A 93 -5.46 -14.58 6.45
CA ALA A 93 -5.49 -15.98 6.04
C ALA A 93 -6.81 -16.40 5.36
N ALA A 94 -7.91 -15.67 5.59
CA ALA A 94 -9.19 -15.89 4.91
C ALA A 94 -9.21 -15.22 3.53
N GLY A 95 -8.24 -14.36 3.23
CA GLY A 95 -8.18 -13.55 2.01
C GLY A 95 -8.92 -12.23 2.14
N ASP A 96 -9.33 -11.84 3.34
CA ASP A 96 -9.98 -10.56 3.60
C ASP A 96 -8.96 -9.44 3.71
N LEU A 97 -9.28 -8.28 3.16
CA LEU A 97 -8.39 -7.12 3.15
C LEU A 97 -8.23 -6.52 4.56
N GLU A 98 -7.04 -6.63 5.13
CA GLU A 98 -6.67 -6.04 6.43
C GLU A 98 -6.21 -4.59 6.29
N LYS A 99 -7.16 -3.64 6.24
CA LYS A 99 -6.85 -2.21 6.04
C LYS A 99 -5.93 -1.62 7.12
N ARG A 100 -6.15 -1.95 8.40
CA ARG A 100 -5.32 -1.44 9.51
C ARG A 100 -3.87 -1.94 9.41
N GLU A 101 -3.70 -3.19 9.04
CA GLU A 101 -2.37 -3.78 8.85
C GLU A 101 -1.67 -3.19 7.62
N THR A 102 -2.43 -2.96 6.55
CA THR A 102 -1.92 -2.30 5.34
C THR A 102 -1.31 -0.92 5.65
N GLY A 103 -1.98 -0.10 6.48
CA GLY A 103 -1.44 1.20 6.88
C GLY A 103 -0.17 1.11 7.74
N ARG A 104 -0.13 0.18 8.70
CA ARG A 104 1.08 -0.07 9.51
C ARG A 104 2.25 -0.53 8.66
N LEU A 105 1.99 -1.43 7.72
CA LEU A 105 3.01 -1.97 6.84
C LEU A 105 3.55 -0.91 5.88
N ARG A 106 2.69 -0.01 5.37
CA ARG A 106 3.12 1.14 4.57
C ARG A 106 4.13 2.00 5.30
N ASP A 107 3.87 2.35 6.56
CA ASP A 107 4.77 3.22 7.33
C ASP A 107 6.14 2.56 7.56
N ARG A 108 6.16 1.27 7.89
CA ARG A 108 7.39 0.49 8.06
C ARG A 108 8.14 0.29 6.75
N LEU A 109 7.42 -0.01 5.66
CA LEU A 109 8.02 -0.16 4.34
C LEU A 109 8.60 1.17 3.85
N LEU A 110 7.90 2.28 4.07
CA LEU A 110 8.39 3.62 3.76
C LEU A 110 9.71 3.92 4.47
N GLU A 111 9.80 3.62 5.76
CA GLU A 111 11.03 3.74 6.56
C GLU A 111 12.14 2.84 6.00
N ALA A 112 11.85 1.57 5.77
CA ALA A 112 12.83 0.62 5.23
C ALA A 112 13.36 1.03 3.85
N LEU A 113 12.51 1.52 2.94
CA LEU A 113 12.94 1.99 1.63
C LEU A 113 13.86 3.23 1.76
N ARG A 114 13.58 4.13 2.71
CA ARG A 114 14.46 5.28 3.00
C ARG A 114 15.81 4.84 3.55
N ASP A 115 15.84 3.85 4.44
CA ASP A 115 17.07 3.29 4.99
C ASP A 115 17.94 2.64 3.91
N GLU A 116 17.32 2.05 2.88
CA GLU A 116 17.99 1.52 1.67
C GLU A 116 18.39 2.64 0.67
N GLY A 117 18.25 3.91 1.07
CA GLY A 117 18.63 5.09 0.30
C GLY A 117 17.70 5.43 -0.86
N LEU A 118 16.45 4.94 -0.84
CA LEU A 118 15.43 5.30 -1.83
C LEU A 118 14.73 6.59 -1.41
N PRO A 119 14.45 7.52 -2.34
CA PRO A 119 13.75 8.77 -2.07
C PRO A 119 12.24 8.55 -1.92
N ALA A 120 11.87 7.72 -0.93
CA ALA A 120 10.50 7.30 -0.69
C ALA A 120 9.75 8.31 0.20
N ARG A 121 8.46 8.54 -0.08
CA ARG A 121 7.52 9.35 0.70
C ARG A 121 6.13 8.75 0.64
N GLU A 122 5.22 9.23 1.48
CA GLU A 122 3.81 8.82 1.40
C GLU A 122 3.27 9.14 0.00
N GLY A 123 2.59 8.16 -0.61
CA GLY A 123 2.04 8.28 -1.95
C GLY A 123 0.72 9.07 -1.98
N PRO A 124 0.38 9.70 -3.11
CA PRO A 124 -0.81 10.55 -3.23
C PRO A 124 -2.14 9.78 -3.36
N PHE A 125 -2.15 8.44 -3.32
CA PHE A 125 -3.34 7.62 -3.58
C PHE A 125 -3.62 6.57 -2.51
#